data_AF-G6YG57-F1
#
_entry.id   AF-G6YG57-F1
#
_cell.length_a   1.000
_cell.length_b   1.000
_cell.length_c   1.000
_cell.angle_alpha   90.00
_cell.angle_beta   90.00
_cell.angle_gamma   90.00
#
_symmetry.space_group_name_H-M   'P 1'
#
loop_
_entity.id
_entity.type
_entity.pdbx_description
1 polymer ?
#
loop_
_entity_poly.entity_id
_entity_poly.type
_entity_poly.pdbx_seq_one_letter_code
_entity_poly.pdbx_strand_id
1 'polypeptide(L)' 'MKTKLTHAMCMERANAVRDRYAAEMTRDKRRILEEFIAATRYHEKSGICALSTYPEPRHRQTRQRPSLYDEAARGALIAL' A
#
# COMPACT_ATOMS: atom_id res chain seq x y z
N MET A 1 -3.50 16.02 22.54
CA MET A 1 -2.90 15.73 21.21
C MET A 1 -3.39 14.37 20.75
N LYS A 2 -4.09 14.27 19.60
CA LYS A 2 -4.46 12.96 19.04
C LYS A 2 -3.22 12.38 18.36
N THR A 3 -2.69 11.28 18.86
CA THR A 3 -1.63 10.51 18.20
C THR A 3 -2.15 10.08 16.83
N LYS A 4 -1.67 10.74 15.77
CA LYS A 4 -1.99 10.33 14.40
C LYS A 4 -1.26 9.01 14.16
N LEU A 5 -2.01 7.94 13.96
CA LEU A 5 -1.47 6.64 13.59
C LEU A 5 -0.71 6.81 12.27
N THR A 6 0.61 6.65 12.30
CA THR A 6 1.45 6.84 11.11
C THR A 6 1.32 5.62 10.20
N HIS A 7 1.52 5.83 8.90
CA HIS A 7 1.48 4.72 7.93
C HIS A 7 2.52 3.63 8.26
N ALA A 8 3.69 4.01 8.78
CA ALA A 8 4.72 3.06 9.22
C ALA A 8 4.22 2.15 10.36
N MET A 9 3.59 2.72 11.38
CA MET A 9 3.01 1.96 12.49
C MET A 9 1.88 1.04 12.02
N CYS A 10 1.05 1.49 11.07
CA CYS A 10 0.05 0.64 10.41
C CYS A 10 0.70 -0.57 9.71
N MET A 11 1.81 -0.36 9.00
CA MET A 11 2.53 -1.41 8.29
C MET A 11 3.18 -2.42 9.24
N GLU A 12 3.78 -1.95 10.34
CA GLU A 12 4.32 -2.82 11.39
C GLU A 12 3.23 -3.70 12.00
N ARG A 13 2.07 -3.10 12.32
CA ARG A 13 0.92 -3.85 12.85
C ARG A 13 0.35 -4.83 11.84
N ALA A 14 0.31 -4.46 10.56
CA ALA A 14 -0.10 -5.35 9.48
C ALA A 14 0.87 -6.52 9.29
N ASN A 15 2.18 -6.31 9.43
CA ASN A 15 3.19 -7.37 9.40
C ASN A 15 2.96 -8.38 10.55
N ALA A 16 2.73 -7.90 11.77
CA ALA A 16 2.51 -8.77 12.92
C ALA A 16 1.24 -9.63 12.84
N VAL A 17 0.19 -9.16 12.16
CA VAL A 17 -1.09 -9.87 12.01
C VAL A 17 -1.11 -10.78 10.77
N ARG A 18 -0.19 -10.57 9.82
CA ARG A 18 -0.21 -11.19 8.49
C ARG A 18 -0.16 -12.71 8.53
N ASP A 19 0.76 -13.27 9.30
CA ASP A 19 0.97 -14.71 9.37
C ASP A 19 -0.27 -15.43 9.92
N ARG A 20 -0.88 -14.82 10.94
CA ARG A 20 -2.15 -15.30 11.50
C ARG A 20 -3.28 -15.17 10.49
N TYR A 21 -3.38 -14.03 9.80
CA TYR A 21 -4.39 -13.84 8.76
C TYR A 21 -4.21 -14.83 7.61
N ALA A 22 -2.98 -15.18 7.22
CA ALA A 22 -2.72 -16.11 6.12
C ALA A 22 -3.10 -17.56 6.49
N ALA A 23 -2.74 -18.01 7.71
CA ALA A 23 -2.91 -19.38 8.18
C ALA A 23 -4.36 -19.79 8.50
N GLU A 24 -5.24 -18.82 8.77
CA GLU A 24 -6.60 -19.08 9.28
C GLU A 24 -7.61 -19.42 8.17
N MET A 25 -8.68 -20.13 8.55
CA MET A 25 -9.81 -20.43 7.65
C MET A 25 -10.68 -19.18 7.41
N THR A 26 -11.51 -19.21 6.37
CA THR A 26 -12.31 -18.06 5.87
C THR A 26 -13.18 -17.38 6.93
N ARG A 27 -13.71 -18.13 7.93
CA ARG A 27 -14.53 -17.56 9.01
C ARG A 27 -13.69 -16.73 9.98
N ASP A 28 -12.54 -17.24 10.41
CA ASP A 28 -11.65 -16.56 11.35
C ASP A 28 -10.88 -15.40 10.70
N LYS A 29 -10.61 -15.49 9.39
CA LYS A 29 -10.07 -14.38 8.59
C LYS A 29 -10.90 -13.11 8.69
N ARG A 30 -12.23 -13.23 8.63
CA ARG A 30 -13.12 -12.06 8.72
C ARG A 30 -13.05 -11.38 10.09
N ARG A 31 -13.03 -12.16 11.17
CA ARG A 31 -12.86 -11.63 12.54
C ARG A 31 -11.54 -10.88 12.67
N ILE A 32 -10.44 -11.45 12.19
CA ILE A 32 -9.11 -10.82 12.23
C ILE A 32 -9.09 -9.50 11.44
N LEU A 33 -9.76 -9.46 10.29
CA LEU A 33 -9.87 -8.25 9.48
C LEU A 33 -10.67 -7.14 10.18
N GLU A 34 -11.80 -7.48 10.81
CA GLU A 34 -12.64 -6.53 11.54
C GLU A 34 -11.89 -5.94 12.75
N GLU A 35 -11.19 -6.78 13.51
CA GLU A 35 -10.33 -6.35 14.62
C GLU A 35 -9.20 -5.42 14.13
N PHE A 36 -8.58 -5.76 12.99
CA PHE A 36 -7.54 -4.94 12.39
C PHE A 36 -8.06 -3.56 11.97
N ILE A 37 -9.21 -3.50 11.31
CA ILE A 37 -9.85 -2.25 10.85
C ILE A 37 -10.22 -1.37 12.05
N ALA A 38 -10.81 -1.96 13.10
CA ALA A 38 -11.19 -1.25 14.31
C ALA A 38 -9.98 -0.58 14.99
N ALA A 39 -8.80 -1.21 14.95
CA ALA A 39 -7.58 -0.71 15.58
C ALA A 39 -6.79 0.31 14.74
N THR A 40 -6.95 0.34 13.41
CA THR A 40 -6.04 1.07 12.49
C THR A 40 -6.72 2.14 11.64
N ARG A 41 -8.06 2.12 11.54
CA ARG A 41 -8.86 3.01 10.68
C ARG A 41 -8.69 2.76 9.17
N TYR A 42 -8.14 1.62 8.77
CA TYR A 42 -8.14 1.21 7.37
C TYR A 42 -9.57 1.00 6.85
N HIS A 43 -9.80 1.31 5.58
CA HIS A 43 -10.97 0.79 4.88
C HIS A 43 -10.81 -0.71 4.65
N GLU A 44 -11.91 -1.46 4.60
CA GLU A 44 -11.90 -2.93 4.45
C GLU A 44 -11.02 -3.40 3.28
N LYS A 45 -11.23 -2.82 2.09
CA LYS A 45 -10.40 -3.09 0.90
C LYS A 45 -8.90 -2.87 1.15
N SER A 46 -8.54 -1.80 1.86
CA SER A 46 -7.15 -1.49 2.17
C SER A 46 -6.57 -2.42 3.22
N GLY A 47 -7.37 -2.86 4.20
CA GLY A 47 -6.98 -3.87 5.18
C GLY A 47 -6.74 -5.24 4.54
N ILE A 48 -7.63 -5.66 3.64
CA ILE A 48 -7.44 -6.90 2.85
C ILE A 48 -6.15 -6.80 2.04
N CYS A 49 -5.92 -5.69 1.33
CA CYS A 49 -4.69 -5.51 0.56
C CYS A 49 -3.43 -5.54 1.45
N ALA A 50 -3.48 -4.92 2.63
CA ALA A 50 -2.36 -4.90 3.58
C ALA A 50 -2.05 -6.28 4.18
N LEU A 51 -3.07 -7.11 4.43
CA LEU A 51 -2.92 -8.43 5.06
C LEU A 51 -2.69 -9.57 4.05
N SER A 52 -3.22 -9.44 2.82
CA SER A 52 -3.15 -10.49 1.80
C SER A 52 -1.91 -10.40 0.92
N THR A 53 -1.41 -9.19 0.67
CA THR A 53 -0.24 -8.99 -0.22
C THR A 53 1.02 -8.96 0.63
N TYR A 54 1.99 -9.85 0.38
CA TYR A 54 3.35 -9.68 0.94
C TYR A 54 3.93 -8.36 0.42
N PRO A 55 4.67 -7.60 1.25
CA PRO A 55 5.26 -6.36 0.80
C PRO A 55 6.44 -6.72 -0.10
N GLU A 56 6.16 -7.03 -1.36
CA GLU A 56 7.13 -6.95 -2.43
C GLU A 56 7.69 -5.52 -2.41
N PRO A 57 9.02 -5.34 -2.42
CA PRO A 57 9.59 -4.02 -2.57
C PRO A 57 8.98 -3.43 -3.84
N ARG A 58 8.14 -2.39 -3.68
CA ARG A 58 7.58 -1.66 -4.82
C ARG A 58 8.75 -1.03 -5.55
N HIS A 59 9.32 -1.73 -6.51
CA HIS A 59 10.20 -1.12 -7.48
C HIS A 59 9.40 -0.02 -8.13
N ARG A 60 9.85 1.22 -7.92
CA ARG A 60 9.28 2.37 -8.58
C ARG A 60 9.51 2.12 -10.07
N GLN A 61 8.51 1.59 -10.76
CA GLN A 61 8.59 1.36 -12.19
C GLN A 61 8.74 2.74 -12.82
N THR A 62 9.97 3.08 -13.18
CA THR A 62 10.24 4.20 -14.08
C THR A 62 9.38 3.92 -15.31
N ARG A 63 8.60 4.93 -15.73
CA ARG A 63 7.65 4.78 -16.83
C ARG A 63 8.40 4.18 -18.02
N GLN A 64 8.08 2.94 -18.38
CA GLN A 64 8.71 2.24 -19.52
C GLN A 64 8.24 2.80 -20.87
N ARG A 65 7.24 3.69 -20.86
CA ARG A 65 6.77 4.36 -22.06
C ARG A 65 7.67 5.55 -22.38
N PRO A 66 8.20 5.64 -23.62
CA PRO A 66 8.91 6.83 -24.05
C PRO A 66 8.03 8.07 -23.89
N SER A 67 8.64 9.19 -23.51
CA SER A 67 7.94 10.47 -23.43
C SER A 67 7.46 10.87 -24.83
N LEU A 68 6.21 11.35 -24.94
CA LEU A 68 5.64 11.83 -26.22
C LEU A 68 6.43 13.01 -26.80
N TYR A 69 7.11 13.76 -25.94
CA TYR A 69 7.98 14.86 -26.31
C TYR A 69 9.42 14.43 -26.04
N ASP A 70 10.14 14.20 -27.13
CA ASP A 70 11.57 13.97 -27.11
C ASP A 70 12.35 15.23 -26.71
N GLU A 71 13.66 15.11 -26.62
CA GLU A 71 14.52 16.23 -26.21
C GLU A 71 14.45 17.39 -27.21
N ALA A 72 14.19 17.13 -28.49
CA ALA A 72 14.02 18.17 -29.51
C ALA A 72 12.76 19.01 -29.26
N ALA A 73 11.62 18.36 -28.96
CA ALA A 73 10.40 19.07 -28.58
C ALA A 73 10.55 19.85 -27.26
N ARG A 74 11.32 19.32 -26.31
CA ARG A 74 11.63 20.04 -25.05
C ARG A 74 12.56 21.24 -25.28
N GLY A 75 13.55 21.11 -26.14
CA GLY A 75 14.47 22.20 -26.50
C GLY A 75 13.74 23.37 -27.17
N ALA A 76 12.78 23.08 -28.05
CA ALA A 76 11.98 24.11 -28.72
C ALA A 76 11.12 24.94 -27.74
N LEU A 77 10.65 24.34 -26.63
CA LEU A 77 9.88 25.04 -25.61
C LEU A 77 10.73 25.87 -24.64
N ILE A 78 12.01 25.52 -24.46
CA ILE A 78 12.94 26.24 -23.59
C ILE A 78 13.52 27.49 -24.28
N ALA A 79 13.54 27.50 -25.61
CA ALA A 79 14.08 28.61 -26.42
C ALA A 79 13.08 29.76 -26.68
N LEU A 80 11.91 29.73 -26.01
CA LEU A 80 10.86 30.77 -26.03
C LEU A 80 10.95 31.62 -24.76
#